data_AF-A0A956C3N3-F1
#
_entry.id   AF-A0A956C3N3-F1
#
_cell.length_a   1.000
_cell.length_b   1.000
_cell.length_c   1.000
_cell.angle_alpha   90.00
_cell.angle_beta   90.00
_cell.angle_gamma   90.00
#
_symmetry.space_group_name_H-M   'P 1'
#
loop_
_entity.id
_entity.type
_entity.pdbx_description
1 polymer ?
#
loop_
_entity_poly.entity_id
_entity_poly.type
_entity_poly.pdbx_seq_one_letter_code
_entity_poly.pdbx_strand_id
1 'polypeptide(L)'
;MSSKFTWWVGPVMAVTVAACAGQTDDGPGEATSEAALTQEDEAALTAIREAVKDVDQEKVTFAEGVRAPSASAGSGARGDGTSLYGVDWFQKWDGGVNANHDWSKGTENGKRCMWAAVARFEAIMKEAPPELKAFLAEYTKWSGSFYNWVDDYNDPEAYGDARGARLWAWRTGLSKWISAAAKDGSCYLPTRKMVVDYAKACKDYAASHDGEMQGCQASR
;
A
#
# COMPACT_ATOMS: atom_id res chain seq x y z
N MET A 1 -16.18 44.59 46.61
CA MET A 1 -16.16 43.12 46.52
C MET A 1 -15.40 42.75 45.25
N SER A 2 -14.15 42.31 45.39
CA SER A 2 -13.24 42.06 44.28
C SER A 2 -12.78 40.61 44.37
N SER A 3 -13.34 39.74 43.52
CA SER A 3 -12.96 38.32 43.46
C SER A 3 -11.82 38.14 42.47
N LYS A 4 -10.66 37.72 42.99
CA LYS A 4 -9.52 37.25 42.20
C LYS A 4 -9.76 35.78 41.81
N PHE A 5 -9.81 35.51 40.52
CA PHE A 5 -9.78 34.15 39.97
C PHE A 5 -8.32 33.74 39.74
N THR A 6 -7.88 32.69 40.44
CA THR A 6 -6.55 32.10 40.28
C THR A 6 -6.71 30.84 39.43
N TRP A 7 -6.11 30.81 38.24
CA TRP A 7 -6.05 29.62 37.39
C TRP A 7 -4.89 28.73 37.83
N TRP A 8 -5.19 27.46 38.07
CA TRP A 8 -4.23 26.41 38.39
C TRP A 8 -3.87 25.69 37.09
N VAL A 9 -2.59 25.69 36.71
CA VAL A 9 -2.07 24.94 35.55
C VAL A 9 -1.47 23.65 36.10
N GLY A 10 -2.16 22.53 35.91
CA GLY A 10 -1.65 21.20 36.26
C GLY A 10 -0.59 20.71 35.24
N PRO A 11 0.37 19.87 35.66
CA PRO A 11 1.39 19.37 34.76
C PRO A 11 0.81 18.36 33.76
N VAL A 12 1.27 18.47 32.51
CA VAL A 12 1.02 17.51 31.43
C VAL A 12 1.76 16.22 31.76
N MET A 13 1.04 15.15 32.06
CA MET A 13 1.63 13.81 32.15
C MET A 13 1.95 13.31 30.74
N ALA A 14 3.24 13.10 30.47
CA ALA A 14 3.69 12.33 29.32
C ALA A 14 3.30 10.86 29.52
N VAL A 15 2.46 10.33 28.64
CA VAL A 15 2.15 8.90 28.58
C VAL A 15 3.25 8.23 27.75
N THR A 16 4.18 7.57 28.42
CA THR A 16 5.10 6.62 27.80
C THR A 16 4.35 5.32 27.53
N VAL A 17 4.10 5.02 26.26
CA VAL A 17 3.58 3.70 25.84
C VAL A 17 4.75 2.71 25.90
N ALA A 18 4.75 1.87 26.93
CA ALA A 18 5.67 0.73 27.02
C ALA A 18 5.24 -0.35 26.02
N ALA A 19 6.08 -0.58 25.01
CA ALA A 19 5.95 -1.73 24.12
C ALA A 19 6.46 -2.99 24.86
N CYS A 20 5.56 -3.94 25.12
CA CYS A 20 5.93 -5.28 25.57
C CYS A 20 6.51 -6.06 24.37
N ALA A 21 7.83 -6.19 24.31
CA ALA A 21 8.50 -7.17 23.46
C ALA A 21 8.52 -8.51 24.20
N GLY A 22 7.71 -9.48 23.73
CA GLY A 22 7.84 -10.88 24.13
C GLY A 22 9.09 -11.47 23.49
N GLN A 23 10.05 -11.91 24.31
CA GLN A 23 11.18 -12.72 23.88
C GLN A 23 10.68 -14.09 23.42
N THR A 24 10.95 -14.43 22.17
CA THR A 24 11.07 -15.83 21.73
C THR A 24 12.49 -16.01 21.21
N ASP A 25 13.11 -17.05 21.73
CA ASP A 25 14.49 -17.47 21.54
C ASP A 25 14.48 -18.47 20.38
N ASP A 26 14.94 -18.06 19.18
CA ASP A 26 15.18 -18.96 18.04
C ASP A 26 16.06 -18.29 16.97
N GLY A 27 17.36 -18.62 16.98
CA GLY A 27 18.27 -18.58 15.82
C GLY A 27 18.85 -17.22 15.39
N PRO A 28 20.09 -17.18 14.86
CA PRO A 28 20.67 -15.98 14.27
C PRO A 28 20.09 -15.76 12.87
N GLY A 29 18.82 -15.38 12.81
CA GLY A 29 18.30 -14.65 11.66
C GLY A 29 18.77 -13.21 11.80
N GLU A 30 19.34 -12.63 10.74
CA GLU A 30 19.52 -11.19 10.64
C GLU A 30 18.14 -10.53 10.74
N ALA A 31 17.76 -10.18 11.97
CA ALA A 31 16.70 -9.22 12.23
C ALA A 31 17.22 -7.90 11.69
N THR A 32 16.94 -7.62 10.42
CA THR A 32 17.00 -6.25 9.91
C THR A 32 15.98 -5.49 10.74
N SER A 33 16.45 -4.77 11.77
CA SER A 33 15.60 -3.85 12.51
C SER A 33 14.94 -2.92 11.50
N GLU A 34 13.61 -2.92 11.45
CA GLU A 34 12.89 -1.91 10.68
C GLU A 34 13.36 -0.55 11.19
N ALA A 35 14.04 0.22 10.34
CA ALA A 35 14.51 1.53 10.70
C ALA A 35 13.29 2.36 11.14
N ALA A 36 13.36 2.93 12.34
CA ALA A 36 12.31 3.80 12.84
C ALA A 36 12.11 4.96 11.86
N LEU A 37 10.85 5.35 11.61
CA LEU A 37 10.52 6.49 10.78
C LEU A 37 11.16 7.75 11.36
N THR A 38 11.81 8.53 10.50
CA THR A 38 12.30 9.85 10.88
C THR A 38 11.15 10.85 10.93
N GLN A 39 11.32 11.98 11.62
CA GLN A 39 10.32 13.07 11.62
C GLN A 39 10.00 13.56 10.19
N GLU A 40 11.00 13.57 9.31
CA GLU A 40 10.79 13.93 7.91
C GLU A 40 9.98 12.88 7.14
N ASP A 41 10.18 11.59 7.45
CA ASP A 41 9.38 10.51 6.87
C ASP A 41 7.93 10.57 7.35
N GLU A 42 7.69 10.94 8.61
CA GLU A 42 6.34 11.15 9.13
C GLU A 42 5.63 12.33 8.43
N ALA A 43 6.35 13.43 8.17
CA ALA A 43 5.82 14.56 7.41
C ALA A 43 5.50 14.16 5.96
N ALA A 44 6.41 13.41 5.31
CA ALA A 44 6.18 12.88 3.96
C ALA A 44 4.97 11.95 3.92
N LEU A 45 4.84 11.02 4.87
CA LEU A 45 3.68 10.12 4.98
C LEU A 45 2.38 10.87 5.20
N THR A 46 2.40 11.94 6.00
CA THR A 46 1.21 12.79 6.21
C THR A 46 0.78 13.43 4.89
N ALA A 47 1.72 14.00 4.13
CA ALA A 47 1.43 14.59 2.83
C ALA A 47 0.94 13.54 1.80
N ILE A 48 1.53 12.34 1.80
CA ILE A 48 1.10 11.23 0.95
C ILE A 48 -0.34 10.82 1.29
N ARG A 49 -0.65 10.62 2.58
CA ARG A 49 -2.01 10.26 3.04
C ARG A 49 -3.05 11.29 2.63
N GLU A 50 -2.72 12.57 2.75
CA GLU A 50 -3.60 13.65 2.31
C GLU A 50 -3.84 13.61 0.80
N ALA A 51 -2.80 13.35 0.00
CA ALA A 51 -2.91 13.24 -1.45
C ALA A 51 -3.75 12.04 -1.92
N VAL A 52 -3.83 10.97 -1.13
CA VAL A 52 -4.55 9.74 -1.50
C VAL A 52 -5.88 9.53 -0.76
N LYS A 53 -6.35 10.52 0.00
CA LYS A 53 -7.56 10.42 0.83
C LYS A 53 -8.83 10.11 0.04
N ASP A 54 -8.92 10.60 -1.19
CA ASP A 54 -10.00 10.23 -2.10
C ASP A 54 -9.70 8.85 -2.70
N VAL A 55 -10.33 7.83 -2.12
CA VAL A 55 -10.08 6.42 -2.50
C VAL A 55 -10.64 6.03 -3.86
N ASP A 56 -11.45 6.88 -4.48
CA ASP A 56 -12.06 6.66 -5.80
C ASP A 56 -11.28 7.36 -6.92
N GLN A 57 -10.41 8.31 -6.56
CA GLN A 57 -9.46 8.93 -7.49
C GLN A 57 -8.29 7.98 -7.80
N GLU A 58 -8.21 7.49 -9.03
CA GLU A 58 -7.13 6.60 -9.49
C GLU A 58 -5.79 7.33 -9.64
N LYS A 59 -5.76 8.43 -10.41
CA LYS A 59 -4.54 9.21 -10.65
C LYS A 59 -4.38 10.29 -9.58
N VAL A 60 -3.30 10.25 -8.80
CA VAL A 60 -2.99 11.20 -7.74
C VAL A 60 -1.71 11.97 -8.05
N THR A 61 -1.68 13.24 -7.66
CA THR A 61 -0.51 14.12 -7.73
C THR A 61 -0.14 14.59 -6.34
N PHE A 62 1.14 14.85 -6.10
CA PHE A 62 1.64 15.34 -4.82
C PHE A 62 1.99 16.82 -4.93
N ALA A 63 1.94 17.52 -3.79
CA ALA A 63 2.52 18.85 -3.70
C ALA A 63 4.02 18.81 -4.03
N GLU A 64 4.55 19.93 -4.51
CA GLU A 64 5.97 20.07 -4.80
C GLU A 64 6.82 19.77 -3.55
N GLY A 65 7.92 19.05 -3.73
CA GLY A 65 8.85 18.71 -2.65
C GLY A 65 8.43 17.54 -1.75
N VAL A 66 7.26 16.92 -1.96
CA VAL A 66 6.89 15.69 -1.23
C VAL A 66 7.81 14.54 -1.66
N ARG A 67 8.74 14.17 -0.80
CA ARG A 67 9.68 13.07 -1.01
C ARG A 67 9.08 11.71 -0.62
N ALA A 68 9.70 10.63 -1.05
CA ALA A 68 9.41 9.31 -0.52
C ALA A 68 9.97 9.20 0.91
N PRO A 69 9.25 8.50 1.82
CA PRO A 69 9.84 8.05 3.07
C PRO A 69 11.08 7.18 2.80
N SER A 70 12.12 7.35 3.63
CA SER A 70 13.37 6.59 3.51
C SER A 70 13.19 5.11 3.87
N ALA A 71 12.33 4.85 4.86
CA ALA A 71 11.96 3.51 5.29
C ALA A 71 11.21 2.74 4.19
N SER A 72 11.45 1.43 4.15
CA SER A 72 10.77 0.54 3.21
C SER A 72 9.28 0.46 3.48
N ALA A 73 8.48 0.50 2.40
CA ALA A 73 7.05 0.22 2.45
C ALA A 73 6.73 -1.29 2.52
N GLY A 74 7.75 -2.15 2.67
CA GLY A 74 7.61 -3.61 2.58
C GLY A 74 6.82 -4.26 3.72
N SER A 75 6.75 -3.61 4.88
CA SER A 75 5.85 -4.02 5.98
C SER A 75 4.37 -3.82 5.62
N GLY A 76 4.12 -2.89 4.70
CA GLY A 76 2.82 -2.62 4.09
C GLY A 76 1.76 -2.20 5.10
N ALA A 77 0.57 -2.78 4.98
CA ALA A 77 -0.61 -2.40 5.75
C ALA A 77 -1.49 -3.61 6.06
N ARG A 78 -2.28 -3.50 7.15
CA ARG A 78 -3.26 -4.52 7.55
C ARG A 78 -4.65 -3.90 7.66
N GLY A 79 -5.65 -4.63 7.17
CA GLY A 79 -7.07 -4.39 7.39
C GLY A 79 -7.71 -5.60 8.06
N ASP A 80 -9.03 -5.54 8.25
CA ASP A 80 -9.81 -6.67 8.77
C ASP A 80 -9.78 -7.84 7.77
N GLY A 81 -9.02 -8.90 8.11
CA GLY A 81 -8.84 -10.08 7.25
C GLY A 81 -8.08 -9.82 5.93
N THR A 82 -7.44 -8.66 5.78
CA THR A 82 -6.72 -8.28 4.55
C THR A 82 -5.35 -7.70 4.89
N SER A 83 -4.39 -7.85 3.96
CA SER A 83 -3.06 -7.27 4.12
C SER A 83 -2.45 -6.90 2.79
N LEU A 84 -1.64 -5.85 2.79
CA LEU A 84 -0.72 -5.49 1.72
C LEU A 84 0.69 -5.61 2.27
N TYR A 85 1.60 -6.23 1.52
CA TYR A 85 2.98 -6.44 1.98
C TYR A 85 3.96 -6.53 0.81
N GLY A 86 5.25 -6.50 1.13
CA GLY A 86 6.33 -6.70 0.19
C GLY A 86 6.66 -5.48 -0.66
N VAL A 87 7.66 -5.65 -1.51
CA VAL A 87 8.17 -4.64 -2.45
C VAL A 87 8.33 -5.36 -3.78
N ASP A 88 7.68 -4.89 -4.85
CA ASP A 88 7.91 -5.39 -6.21
C ASP A 88 8.14 -4.23 -7.17
N TRP A 89 9.32 -4.19 -7.76
CA TRP A 89 9.67 -3.22 -8.79
C TRP A 89 9.57 -3.84 -10.18
N PHE A 90 8.84 -3.15 -11.06
CA PHE A 90 8.79 -3.43 -12.48
C PHE A 90 9.09 -2.15 -13.27
N GLN A 91 10.39 -1.91 -13.47
CA GLN A 91 10.91 -0.76 -14.18
C GLN A 91 10.78 -0.96 -15.68
N LYS A 92 10.16 0.01 -16.35
CA LYS A 92 9.70 -0.12 -17.74
C LYS A 92 10.67 0.52 -18.73
N TRP A 93 11.96 0.42 -18.52
CA TRP A 93 13.02 0.91 -19.40
C TRP A 93 14.09 -0.16 -19.62
N ASP A 94 15.00 0.06 -20.58
CA ASP A 94 16.09 -0.89 -20.82
C ASP A 94 17.03 -0.98 -19.62
N GLY A 95 17.43 -2.19 -19.25
CA GLY A 95 18.23 -2.42 -18.04
C GLY A 95 17.50 -2.16 -16.70
N GLY A 96 16.21 -1.81 -16.71
CA GLY A 96 15.40 -1.68 -15.51
C GLY A 96 15.22 -3.00 -14.76
N VAL A 97 15.10 -2.93 -13.44
CA VAL A 97 14.85 -4.12 -12.62
C VAL A 97 13.40 -4.61 -12.75
N ASN A 98 13.21 -5.92 -12.79
CA ASN A 98 11.90 -6.57 -12.91
C ASN A 98 11.78 -7.68 -11.87
N ALA A 99 10.62 -7.78 -11.22
CA ALA A 99 10.37 -8.70 -10.12
C ALA A 99 11.41 -8.57 -8.99
N ASN A 100 11.82 -7.33 -8.68
CA ASN A 100 12.87 -7.06 -7.71
C ASN A 100 12.29 -6.58 -6.38
N HIS A 101 12.78 -7.16 -5.28
CA HIS A 101 12.26 -6.96 -3.92
C HIS A 101 13.14 -6.09 -3.02
N ASP A 102 14.23 -5.55 -3.56
CA ASP A 102 15.14 -4.66 -2.84
C ASP A 102 14.63 -3.22 -2.91
N TRP A 103 14.18 -2.68 -1.77
CA TRP A 103 13.70 -1.30 -1.63
C TRP A 103 14.66 -0.27 -2.25
N SER A 104 15.97 -0.49 -2.14
CA SER A 104 16.97 0.45 -2.64
C SER A 104 16.90 0.68 -4.15
N LYS A 105 16.35 -0.28 -4.91
CA LYS A 105 16.25 -0.24 -6.38
C LYS A 105 15.12 0.65 -6.90
N GLY A 106 14.14 1.00 -6.06
CA GLY A 106 13.04 1.88 -6.47
C GLY A 106 13.53 3.30 -6.75
N THR A 107 12.98 3.93 -7.79
CA THR A 107 13.14 5.37 -8.00
C THR A 107 12.46 6.14 -6.87
N GLU A 108 12.78 7.42 -6.72
CA GLU A 108 12.13 8.26 -5.70
C GLU A 108 10.60 8.32 -5.92
N ASN A 109 10.17 8.46 -7.18
CA ASN A 109 8.73 8.43 -7.49
C ASN A 109 8.13 7.04 -7.26
N GLY A 110 8.82 5.97 -7.65
CA GLY A 110 8.36 4.59 -7.42
C GLY A 110 8.16 4.30 -5.93
N LYS A 111 9.11 4.72 -5.07
CA LYS A 111 9.00 4.62 -3.61
C LYS A 111 7.84 5.44 -3.04
N ARG A 112 7.66 6.67 -3.53
CA ARG A 112 6.52 7.52 -3.15
C ARG A 112 5.19 6.87 -3.56
N CYS A 113 5.09 6.30 -4.76
CA CYS A 113 3.91 5.58 -5.22
C CYS A 113 3.66 4.30 -4.42
N MET A 114 4.70 3.58 -3.99
CA MET A 114 4.54 2.40 -3.15
C MET A 114 3.96 2.75 -1.78
N TRP A 115 4.45 3.81 -1.14
CA TRP A 115 3.86 4.33 0.10
C TRP A 115 2.45 4.88 -0.10
N ALA A 116 2.19 5.53 -1.24
CA ALA A 116 0.85 5.98 -1.61
C ALA A 116 -0.12 4.80 -1.80
N ALA A 117 0.35 3.68 -2.35
CA ALA A 117 -0.40 2.44 -2.47
C ALA A 117 -0.71 1.82 -1.10
N VAL A 118 0.24 1.84 -0.16
CA VAL A 118 0.03 1.42 1.24
C VAL A 118 -1.05 2.28 1.91
N ALA A 119 -0.90 3.61 1.86
CA ALA A 119 -1.88 4.52 2.44
C ALA A 119 -3.29 4.37 1.81
N ARG A 120 -3.36 4.17 0.48
CA ARG A 120 -4.62 3.91 -0.22
C ARG A 120 -5.25 2.60 0.20
N PHE A 121 -4.45 1.54 0.34
CA PHE A 121 -4.92 0.25 0.84
C PHE A 121 -5.48 0.37 2.26
N GLU A 122 -4.78 1.03 3.18
CA GLU A 122 -5.26 1.31 4.54
C GLU A 122 -6.63 2.01 4.52
N ALA A 123 -6.76 3.06 3.71
CA ALA A 123 -7.99 3.84 3.61
C ALA A 123 -9.17 3.02 3.06
N ILE A 124 -8.93 2.17 2.05
CA ILE A 124 -9.96 1.29 1.49
C ILE A 124 -10.32 0.17 2.48
N MET A 125 -9.34 -0.47 3.10
CA MET A 125 -9.53 -1.67 3.91
C MET A 125 -9.95 -1.39 5.35
N LYS A 126 -9.85 -0.14 5.82
CA LYS A 126 -10.48 0.32 7.07
C LYS A 126 -11.97 -0.04 7.10
N GLU A 127 -12.64 0.12 5.96
CA GLU A 127 -14.01 -0.33 5.72
C GLU A 127 -14.04 -1.11 4.40
N ALA A 128 -13.41 -2.29 4.42
CA ALA A 128 -13.29 -3.14 3.24
C ALA A 128 -14.66 -3.38 2.56
N PRO A 129 -14.74 -3.28 1.22
CA PRO A 129 -16.00 -3.44 0.51
C PRO A 129 -16.70 -4.77 0.82
N PRO A 130 -18.04 -4.78 0.96
CA PRO A 130 -18.78 -5.99 1.33
C PRO A 130 -18.61 -7.10 0.28
N GLU A 131 -18.45 -6.76 -1.00
CA GLU A 131 -18.19 -7.73 -2.07
C GLU A 131 -16.85 -8.45 -1.87
N LEU A 132 -15.81 -7.73 -1.43
CA LEU A 132 -14.53 -8.35 -1.10
C LEU A 132 -14.67 -9.28 0.11
N LYS A 133 -15.36 -8.83 1.17
CA LYS A 133 -15.58 -9.66 2.37
C LYS A 133 -16.33 -10.96 2.03
N ALA A 134 -17.39 -10.85 1.24
CA ALA A 134 -18.16 -12.01 0.78
C ALA A 134 -17.30 -12.97 -0.07
N PHE A 135 -16.51 -12.42 -0.99
CA PHE A 135 -15.58 -13.21 -1.81
C PHE A 135 -14.56 -13.97 -0.94
N LEU A 136 -13.90 -13.29 0.00
CA LEU A 136 -12.89 -13.92 0.86
C LEU A 136 -13.48 -14.98 1.81
N ALA A 137 -14.74 -14.81 2.23
CA ALA A 137 -15.45 -15.80 3.04
C ALA A 137 -15.82 -17.07 2.24
N GLU A 138 -16.13 -16.92 0.95
CA GLU A 138 -16.53 -18.02 0.06
C GLU A 138 -15.30 -18.75 -0.54
N TYR A 139 -14.23 -18.02 -0.86
CA TYR A 139 -13.05 -18.54 -1.57
C TYR A 139 -11.77 -18.44 -0.72
N THR A 140 -11.64 -19.32 0.27
CA THR A 140 -10.57 -19.30 1.30
C THR A 140 -9.14 -19.45 0.78
N LYS A 141 -8.95 -19.90 -0.47
CA LYS A 141 -7.64 -19.99 -1.11
C LYS A 141 -6.98 -18.62 -1.35
N TRP A 142 -7.75 -17.55 -1.44
CA TRP A 142 -7.25 -16.18 -1.50
C TRP A 142 -7.45 -15.56 -0.12
N SER A 143 -6.36 -15.46 0.64
CA SER A 143 -6.37 -15.08 2.07
C SER A 143 -6.63 -13.59 2.34
N GLY A 144 -6.98 -12.80 1.32
CA GLY A 144 -7.01 -11.34 1.43
C GLY A 144 -5.62 -10.69 1.50
N SER A 145 -4.56 -11.46 1.22
CA SER A 145 -3.18 -10.98 1.20
C SER A 145 -2.78 -10.57 -0.21
N PHE A 146 -2.34 -9.32 -0.35
CA PHE A 146 -1.91 -8.70 -1.58
C PHE A 146 -0.41 -8.35 -1.50
N TYR A 147 0.31 -8.58 -2.58
CA TYR A 147 1.70 -8.19 -2.70
C TYR A 147 1.78 -6.83 -3.42
N ASN A 148 2.53 -5.88 -2.84
CA ASN A 148 2.63 -4.51 -3.30
C ASN A 148 3.59 -4.39 -4.49
N TRP A 149 3.07 -3.94 -5.63
CA TRP A 149 3.80 -3.87 -6.88
C TRP A 149 3.69 -2.46 -7.46
N VAL A 150 4.80 -1.94 -7.98
CA VAL A 150 4.85 -0.68 -8.74
C VAL A 150 5.37 -0.95 -10.15
N ASP A 151 4.54 -0.67 -11.15
CA ASP A 151 5.02 -0.47 -12.51
C ASP A 151 5.65 0.93 -12.59
N ASP A 152 6.98 0.98 -12.65
CA ASP A 152 7.72 2.23 -12.59
C ASP A 152 8.08 2.70 -14.02
N TYR A 153 7.57 3.87 -14.39
CA TYR A 153 7.85 4.53 -15.66
C TYR A 153 8.63 5.83 -15.45
N ASN A 154 9.14 6.11 -14.24
CA ASN A 154 9.70 7.42 -13.92
C ASN A 154 11.00 7.75 -14.67
N ASP A 155 11.64 6.76 -15.28
CA ASP A 155 12.79 6.99 -16.13
C ASP A 155 12.40 7.67 -17.47
N PRO A 156 13.12 8.71 -17.93
CA PRO A 156 12.87 9.34 -19.23
C PRO A 156 12.84 8.36 -20.41
N GLU A 157 13.66 7.30 -20.36
CA GLU A 157 13.80 6.27 -21.38
C GLU A 157 12.76 5.15 -21.26
N ALA A 158 11.83 5.22 -20.29
CA ALA A 158 10.80 4.20 -20.16
C ALA A 158 9.95 4.05 -21.43
N TYR A 159 9.66 2.78 -21.76
CA TYR A 159 8.83 2.33 -22.86
C TYR A 159 7.37 2.77 -22.63
N GLY A 160 7.06 4.02 -22.99
CA GLY A 160 5.74 4.63 -22.78
C GLY A 160 5.62 5.36 -21.44
N ASP A 161 4.40 5.41 -20.90
CA ASP A 161 4.06 6.04 -19.62
C ASP A 161 2.96 5.23 -18.93
N ALA A 162 2.78 5.45 -17.63
CA ALA A 162 1.76 4.82 -16.83
C ALA A 162 0.35 5.16 -17.32
N ARG A 163 -0.49 4.13 -17.46
CA ARG A 163 -1.86 4.24 -17.99
C ARG A 163 -2.97 3.95 -16.98
N GLY A 164 -2.62 3.43 -15.81
CA GLY A 164 -3.59 3.03 -14.81
C GLY A 164 -3.03 2.08 -13.78
N ALA A 165 -3.82 1.84 -12.75
CA ALA A 165 -3.58 0.82 -11.74
C ALA A 165 -4.31 -0.48 -12.10
N ARG A 166 -3.98 -1.57 -11.40
CA ARG A 166 -4.68 -2.85 -11.56
C ARG A 166 -4.60 -3.72 -10.30
N LEU A 167 -5.57 -4.63 -10.20
CA LEU A 167 -5.55 -5.75 -9.28
C LEU A 167 -5.48 -7.03 -10.09
N TRP A 168 -4.67 -7.98 -9.65
CA TRP A 168 -4.50 -9.25 -10.35
C TRP A 168 -4.41 -10.39 -9.34
N ALA A 169 -5.17 -11.46 -9.56
CA ALA A 169 -5.02 -12.72 -8.82
C ALA A 169 -4.41 -13.78 -9.72
N TRP A 170 -3.65 -14.72 -9.17
CA TRP A 170 -3.19 -15.93 -9.85
C TRP A 170 -3.94 -17.15 -9.34
N ARG A 171 -3.91 -18.23 -10.15
CA ARG A 171 -4.36 -19.57 -9.78
C ARG A 171 -3.76 -20.08 -8.47
N THR A 172 -2.58 -19.61 -8.08
CA THR A 172 -1.86 -20.06 -6.90
C THR A 172 -2.38 -19.46 -5.59
N GLY A 173 -3.33 -18.51 -5.65
CA GLY A 173 -3.80 -17.77 -4.47
C GLY A 173 -3.07 -16.43 -4.26
N LEU A 174 -2.01 -16.17 -5.03
CA LEU A 174 -1.32 -14.88 -5.01
C LEU A 174 -2.23 -13.77 -5.55
N SER A 175 -2.28 -12.63 -4.86
CA SER A 175 -2.93 -11.41 -5.35
C SER A 175 -1.91 -10.28 -5.39
N LYS A 176 -1.97 -9.40 -6.39
CA LYS A 176 -1.09 -8.23 -6.51
C LYS A 176 -1.91 -6.95 -6.51
N TRP A 177 -1.42 -5.99 -5.74
CA TRP A 177 -1.88 -4.62 -5.70
C TRP A 177 -0.93 -3.78 -6.54
N ILE A 178 -1.31 -3.52 -7.79
CA ILE A 178 -0.40 -2.96 -8.79
C ILE A 178 -0.73 -1.48 -8.96
N SER A 179 0.18 -0.64 -8.48
CA SER A 179 0.21 0.79 -8.75
C SER A 179 1.17 1.10 -9.90
N ALA A 180 1.11 2.31 -10.45
CA ALA A 180 2.04 2.75 -11.47
C ALA A 180 2.58 4.15 -11.18
N ALA A 181 3.90 4.31 -11.30
CA ALA A 181 4.60 5.58 -11.15
C ALA A 181 4.80 6.20 -12.53
N ALA A 182 4.14 7.33 -12.80
CA ALA A 182 4.18 7.99 -14.10
C ALA A 182 5.44 8.86 -14.28
N LYS A 183 5.72 9.23 -15.54
CA LYS A 183 6.82 10.15 -15.89
C LYS A 183 6.62 11.55 -15.31
N ASP A 184 5.37 12.01 -15.23
CA ASP A 184 5.01 13.32 -14.68
C ASP A 184 5.09 13.41 -13.14
N GLY A 185 5.53 12.34 -12.47
CA GLY A 185 5.64 12.27 -11.01
C GLY A 185 4.32 11.93 -10.29
N SER A 186 3.22 11.72 -11.03
CA SER A 186 1.97 11.21 -10.48
C SER A 186 2.02 9.70 -10.23
N CYS A 187 1.04 9.21 -9.47
CA CYS A 187 0.82 7.79 -9.27
C CYS A 187 -0.59 7.40 -9.73
N TYR A 188 -0.73 6.23 -10.34
CA TYR A 188 -2.01 5.55 -10.48
C TYR A 188 -2.13 4.50 -9.39
N LEU A 189 -3.21 4.56 -8.61
CA LEU A 189 -3.45 3.72 -7.44
C LEU A 189 -4.75 2.93 -7.59
N PRO A 190 -4.80 1.66 -7.15
CA PRO A 190 -6.06 0.92 -7.14
C PRO A 190 -7.13 1.64 -6.31
N THR A 191 -8.35 1.67 -6.84
CA THR A 191 -9.50 2.36 -6.23
C THR A 191 -10.42 1.40 -5.50
N ARG A 192 -11.34 1.94 -4.68
CA ARG A 192 -12.41 1.14 -4.06
C ARG A 192 -13.24 0.41 -5.12
N LYS A 193 -13.60 1.09 -6.21
CA LYS A 193 -14.32 0.48 -7.33
C LYS A 193 -13.56 -0.71 -7.91
N MET A 194 -12.25 -0.59 -8.12
CA MET A 194 -11.44 -1.70 -8.64
C MET A 194 -11.42 -2.90 -7.68
N VAL A 195 -11.43 -2.68 -6.36
CA VAL A 195 -11.53 -3.77 -5.37
C VAL A 195 -12.88 -4.51 -5.48
N VAL A 196 -13.97 -3.77 -5.69
CA VAL A 196 -15.30 -4.36 -5.93
C VAL A 196 -15.33 -5.14 -7.25
N ASP A 197 -14.82 -4.54 -8.31
CA ASP A 197 -14.79 -5.17 -9.64
C ASP A 197 -13.88 -6.39 -9.65
N TYR A 198 -12.76 -6.35 -8.91
CA TYR A 198 -11.88 -7.49 -8.68
C TYR A 198 -12.62 -8.66 -8.02
N ALA A 199 -13.32 -8.43 -6.90
CA ALA A 199 -14.07 -9.47 -6.21
C ALA A 199 -15.13 -10.10 -7.12
N LYS A 200 -15.84 -9.28 -7.91
CA LYS A 200 -16.84 -9.74 -8.89
C LYS A 200 -16.20 -10.57 -10.01
N ALA A 201 -15.17 -10.04 -10.65
CA ALA A 201 -14.47 -10.72 -11.74
C ALA A 201 -13.90 -12.08 -11.30
N CYS A 202 -13.34 -12.15 -10.10
CA CYS A 202 -12.85 -13.39 -9.53
C CYS A 202 -14.00 -14.39 -9.27
N LYS A 203 -15.11 -13.94 -8.68
CA LYS A 203 -16.28 -14.79 -8.45
C LYS A 203 -16.90 -15.31 -9.76
N ASP A 204 -17.09 -14.44 -10.75
CA ASP A 204 -17.65 -14.80 -12.05
C ASP A 204 -16.76 -15.82 -12.78
N TYR A 205 -15.43 -15.65 -12.66
CA TYR A 205 -14.48 -16.61 -13.19
C TYR A 205 -14.60 -17.97 -12.47
N ALA A 206 -14.63 -17.98 -11.13
CA ALA A 206 -14.75 -19.22 -10.35
C ALA A 206 -16.03 -20.00 -10.69
N ALA A 207 -17.15 -19.28 -10.83
CA ALA A 207 -18.45 -19.86 -11.17
C ALA A 207 -18.49 -20.49 -12.56
N SER A 208 -17.69 -19.98 -13.51
CA SER A 208 -17.63 -20.50 -14.88
C SER A 208 -16.63 -21.65 -15.08
N HIS A 209 -15.84 -22.01 -14.07
CA HIS A 209 -14.72 -22.94 -14.20
C HIS A 209 -14.61 -23.93 -13.03
N ASP A 210 -15.69 -24.62 -12.65
CA ASP A 210 -15.71 -25.65 -11.58
C ASP A 210 -15.04 -25.20 -10.25
N GLY A 211 -15.05 -23.90 -9.95
CA GLY A 211 -14.39 -23.32 -8.78
C GLY A 211 -12.90 -22.99 -8.96
N GLU A 212 -12.31 -23.26 -10.13
CA GLU A 212 -10.93 -22.90 -10.48
C GLU A 212 -10.82 -21.49 -11.07
N MET A 213 -10.16 -20.57 -10.36
CA MET A 213 -9.89 -19.23 -10.89
C MET A 213 -8.57 -19.18 -11.68
N GLN A 214 -8.61 -18.98 -13.01
CA GLN A 214 -7.42 -18.90 -13.87
C GLN A 214 -6.73 -17.53 -13.92
N GLY A 215 -6.73 -16.83 -12.80
CA GLY A 215 -6.21 -15.48 -12.69
C GLY A 215 -7.17 -14.43 -13.23
N CYS A 216 -7.84 -13.76 -12.30
CA CYS A 216 -8.77 -12.67 -12.56
C CYS A 216 -8.05 -11.32 -12.40
N GLN A 217 -8.53 -10.29 -13.08
CA GLN A 217 -7.98 -8.95 -12.97
C GLN A 217 -9.09 -7.88 -12.98
N ALA A 218 -8.77 -6.74 -12.40
CA ALA A 218 -9.54 -5.51 -12.56
C ALA A 218 -8.59 -4.36 -12.90
N SER A 219 -8.94 -3.60 -13.93
CA SER A 219 -8.32 -2.35 -14.33
C SER A 219 -9.42 -1.30 -14.54
N ARG A 220 -9.03 -0.03 -14.67
CA ARG A 220 -9.94 1.04 -15.09
C ARG A 220 -10.67 0.72 -16.39
#